data_AF-W1XYQ8-F1
#
_entry.id   AF-W1XYQ8-F1
#
_cell.length_a   1.000
_cell.length_b   1.000
_cell.length_c   1.000
_cell.angle_alpha   90.00
_cell.angle_beta   90.00
_cell.angle_gamma   90.00
#
_symmetry.space_group_name_H-M   'P 1'
#
loop_
_entity.id
_entity.type
_entity.pdbx_description
1 polymer ?
#
loop_
_entity_poly.entity_id
_entity_poly.type
_entity_poly.pdbx_seq_one_letter_code
_entity_poly.pdbx_strand_id
1 'polypeptide(L)'
;AKLKAAPGSQAAYSNLAFDLLADALANASGKPYTQLFEEQITRPLGMKDTTYTPSPDQCRRLMVAERGASPCNNTLAAIGSGGVYSTPGDM
;
A
#
# COMPACT_ATOMS: atom_id res chain seq x y z
N ALA A 1 9.05 20.80 7.94
CA ALA A 1 7.78 20.73 8.69
C ALA A 1 8.07 20.81 10.20
N LYS A 2 7.15 21.31 11.02
CA LYS A 2 7.28 21.32 12.50
C LYS A 2 6.26 20.36 13.11
N LEU A 3 6.66 19.64 14.16
CA LEU A 3 5.75 18.79 14.92
C LEU A 3 4.76 19.64 15.72
N LYS A 4 3.48 19.24 15.73
CA LYS A 4 2.40 19.95 16.44
C LYS A 4 2.22 19.49 17.89
N ALA A 5 2.74 18.31 18.23
CA ALA A 5 2.69 17.71 19.56
C ALA A 5 3.96 16.86 19.78
N ALA A 6 4.28 16.56 21.04
CA ALA A 6 5.37 15.64 21.37
C ALA A 6 5.04 14.22 20.85
N PRO A 7 6.02 13.47 20.31
CA PRO A 7 5.81 12.07 19.90
C PRO A 7 5.24 11.23 21.06
N GLY A 8 4.25 10.39 20.77
CA GLY A 8 3.63 9.50 21.77
C GLY A 8 2.66 10.18 22.75
N SER A 9 2.54 11.52 22.73
CA SER A 9 1.61 12.24 23.62
C SER A 9 0.14 12.17 23.17
N GLN A 10 -0.10 11.93 21.88
CA GLN A 10 -1.44 11.88 21.28
C GLN A 10 -1.44 10.87 20.11
N ALA A 11 -2.58 10.21 19.89
CA ALA A 11 -2.83 9.43 18.69
C ALA A 11 -3.60 10.29 17.67
N ALA A 12 -3.09 10.37 16.45
CA ALA A 12 -3.75 11.03 15.33
C ALA A 12 -3.56 10.18 14.08
N TYR A 13 -4.67 9.82 13.41
CA TYR A 13 -4.63 9.07 12.16
C TYR A 13 -3.84 9.84 11.10
N SER A 14 -2.94 9.17 10.39
CA SER A 14 -2.04 9.84 9.43
C SER A 14 -1.59 8.90 8.32
N ASN A 15 -2.19 9.04 7.13
CA ASN A 15 -1.69 8.38 5.91
C ASN A 15 -0.23 8.76 5.65
N LEU A 16 0.09 10.06 5.77
CA LEU A 16 1.43 10.57 5.56
C LEU A 16 2.49 9.87 6.42
N ALA A 17 2.18 9.59 7.69
CA ALA A 17 3.13 8.91 8.57
C ALA A 17 3.39 7.46 8.14
N PHE A 18 2.37 6.78 7.61
CA PHE A 18 2.50 5.42 7.08
C PHE A 18 3.26 5.39 5.75
N ASP A 19 3.06 6.34 4.85
CA ASP A 19 3.86 6.43 3.62
C ASP A 19 5.33 6.76 3.94
N LEU A 20 5.59 7.67 4.88
CA LEU A 20 6.95 7.93 5.38
C LEU A 20 7.59 6.69 6.04
N LEU A 21 6.79 5.84 6.69
CA LEU A 21 7.28 4.57 7.23
C LEU A 21 7.67 3.61 6.09
N ALA A 22 6.88 3.51 5.02
CA ALA A 22 7.23 2.69 3.87
C ALA A 22 8.54 3.15 3.21
N ASP A 23 8.74 4.47 3.07
CA ASP A 23 10.00 5.05 2.59
C ASP A 23 11.18 4.69 3.52
N ALA A 24 10.99 4.79 4.84
CA ALA A 24 12.01 4.42 5.81
C ALA A 24 12.38 2.92 5.73
N LEU A 25 11.40 2.03 5.54
CA LEU A 25 11.62 0.59 5.39
C LEU A 25 12.36 0.27 4.08
N ALA A 26 11.99 0.92 2.98
CA ALA A 26 12.70 0.79 1.71
C ALA A 26 14.17 1.22 1.86
N ASN A 27 14.42 2.36 2.49
CA ASN A 27 15.77 2.85 2.76
C ASN A 27 16.57 1.92 3.69
N ALA A 28 15.95 1.44 4.77
CA ALA A 28 16.62 0.57 5.74
C ALA A 28 16.99 -0.80 5.15
N SER A 29 16.19 -1.30 4.22
CA SER A 29 16.44 -2.59 3.55
C SER A 29 17.32 -2.50 2.30
N GLY A 30 17.50 -1.29 1.75
CA GLY A 30 18.13 -1.11 0.44
C GLY A 30 17.33 -1.67 -0.74
N LYS A 31 16.03 -1.95 -0.54
CA LYS A 31 15.13 -2.52 -1.56
C LYS A 31 13.90 -1.63 -1.75
N PRO A 32 13.29 -1.60 -2.95
CA PRO A 32 11.97 -1.01 -3.13
C PRO A 32 10.96 -1.65 -2.17
N TYR A 33 10.04 -0.86 -1.61
CA TYR A 33 9.02 -1.39 -0.70
C TYR A 33 8.15 -2.47 -1.36
N THR A 34 7.87 -2.36 -2.66
CA THR A 34 7.14 -3.41 -3.41
C THR A 34 7.85 -4.77 -3.35
N GLN A 35 9.19 -4.77 -3.42
CA GLN A 35 9.99 -5.98 -3.28
C GLN A 35 9.94 -6.52 -1.85
N LEU A 36 10.03 -5.66 -0.84
CA LEU A 36 9.85 -6.09 0.56
C LEU A 36 8.48 -6.73 0.79
N PHE A 37 7.43 -6.07 0.32
CA PHE A 37 6.05 -6.53 0.47
C PHE A 37 5.85 -7.88 -0.22
N GLU A 38 6.41 -8.05 -1.42
CA GLU A 38 6.38 -9.34 -2.12
C GLU A 38 7.14 -10.43 -1.35
N GLU A 39 8.39 -10.17 -0.97
CA GLU A 39 9.26 -11.15 -0.33
C GLU A 39 8.75 -11.60 1.05
N GLN A 40 8.17 -10.67 1.81
CA GLN A 40 7.78 -10.88 3.21
C GLN A 40 6.31 -11.25 3.40
N ILE A 41 5.43 -10.89 2.46
CA ILE A 41 3.98 -11.05 2.63
C ILE A 41 3.37 -11.86 1.48
N THR A 42 3.30 -11.29 0.27
CA THR A 42 2.45 -11.88 -0.78
C THR A 42 3.00 -13.19 -1.33
N ARG A 43 4.32 -13.31 -1.50
CA ARG A 43 4.93 -14.54 -2.03
C ARG A 43 4.87 -15.71 -1.04
N PRO A 44 5.22 -15.57 0.25
CA PRO A 44 5.08 -16.65 1.23
C PRO A 44 3.64 -17.16 1.40
N LEU A 45 2.65 -16.27 1.25
CA LEU A 45 1.23 -16.58 1.42
C LEU A 45 0.54 -16.98 0.11
N GLY A 46 1.23 -16.89 -1.04
CA GLY A 46 0.66 -17.21 -2.34
C GLY A 46 -0.44 -16.23 -2.81
N MET A 47 -0.39 -14.98 -2.34
CA MET A 47 -1.36 -13.91 -2.65
C MET A 47 -1.09 -13.33 -4.05
N LYS A 48 -1.54 -14.02 -5.10
CA LYS A 48 -1.17 -13.72 -6.51
C LYS A 48 -1.82 -12.46 -7.07
N ASP A 49 -2.88 -11.96 -6.44
CA ASP A 49 -3.64 -10.80 -6.89
C ASP A 49 -3.52 -9.60 -5.94
N THR A 50 -2.53 -9.63 -5.04
CA THR A 50 -2.24 -8.56 -4.10
C THR A 50 -1.04 -7.73 -4.56
N THR A 51 -1.27 -6.48 -4.95
CA THR A 51 -0.26 -5.64 -5.61
C THR A 51 -0.56 -4.14 -5.53
N TYR A 52 0.47 -3.31 -5.75
CA TYR A 52 0.34 -1.86 -5.95
C TYR A 52 0.38 -1.44 -7.43
N THR A 53 0.70 -2.37 -8.32
CA THR A 53 0.86 -2.13 -9.77
C THR A 53 0.04 -3.18 -10.53
N PRO A 54 -1.30 -3.08 -10.50
CA PRO A 54 -2.17 -4.08 -11.12
C PRO A 54 -1.95 -4.13 -12.63
N SER A 55 -1.96 -5.34 -13.19
CA SER A 55 -1.95 -5.55 -14.64
C SER A 55 -3.31 -5.18 -15.26
N PRO A 56 -3.40 -4.99 -16.58
CA PRO A 56 -4.69 -4.78 -17.24
C PRO A 56 -5.72 -5.88 -16.94
N ASP A 57 -5.28 -7.13 -16.77
CA ASP A 57 -6.13 -8.28 -16.47
C ASP A 57 -6.65 -8.24 -15.03
N GLN A 58 -5.82 -7.77 -14.09
CA GLN A 58 -6.23 -7.52 -12.71
C GLN A 58 -7.22 -6.36 -12.65
N CYS A 59 -6.96 -5.27 -13.38
CA CYS A 59 -7.85 -4.12 -13.43
C CYS A 59 -9.24 -4.45 -13.99
N ARG A 60 -9.37 -5.40 -14.93
CA ARG A 60 -10.68 -5.86 -15.44
C ARG A 60 -11.54 -6.54 -14.37
N ARG A 61 -10.95 -6.98 -13.25
CA ARG A 61 -11.66 -7.63 -12.13
C ARG A 61 -11.94 -6.68 -10.96
N LEU A 62 -11.47 -5.44 -11.03
CA LEU A 62 -11.71 -4.47 -9.96
C LEU A 62 -13.22 -4.22 -9.83
N MET A 63 -13.75 -4.45 -8.64
CA MET A 63 -15.15 -4.13 -8.34
C MET A 63 -15.37 -2.63 -8.49
N VAL A 64 -16.45 -2.26 -9.19
CA VAL A 64 -16.77 -0.86 -9.48
C VAL A 64 -17.73 -0.34 -8.42
N ALA A 65 -17.33 0.71 -7.72
CA ALA A 65 -18.20 1.40 -6.76
C ALA A 65 -19.35 2.11 -7.47
N GLU A 66 -20.53 2.14 -6.85
CA GLU A 66 -21.71 2.86 -7.36
C GLU A 66 -21.42 4.35 -7.58
N ARG A 67 -20.55 4.95 -6.73
CA ARG A 67 -20.16 6.35 -6.80
C ARG A 67 -18.67 6.50 -6.53
N GLY A 68 -18.04 7.46 -7.21
CA GLY A 68 -16.64 7.80 -6.98
C GLY A 68 -15.65 6.70 -7.41
N ALA A 69 -16.02 5.87 -8.39
CA ALA A 69 -15.11 4.89 -8.95
C ALA A 69 -13.83 5.59 -9.45
N SER A 70 -12.70 5.19 -8.87
CA SER A 70 -11.39 5.67 -9.31
C SER A 70 -10.85 4.74 -10.40
N PRO A 71 -10.08 5.26 -11.36
CA PRO A 71 -9.43 4.41 -12.34
C PRO A 71 -8.49 3.40 -11.66
N CYS A 72 -8.42 2.19 -12.21
CA CYS A 72 -7.42 1.21 -11.80
C CYS A 72 -6.06 1.59 -12.39
N ASN A 73 -5.16 2.05 -11.53
CA ASN A 73 -3.82 2.54 -11.88
C ASN A 73 -2.80 2.00 -10.87
N ASN A 74 -1.52 2.31 -11.06
CA ASN A 74 -0.56 2.14 -9.97
C ASN A 74 -0.90 3.07 -8.79
N THR A 75 -0.65 2.59 -7.59
CA THR A 75 -0.98 3.26 -6.32
C THR A 75 0.25 3.44 -5.43
N LEU A 76 1.43 3.47 -6.05
CA LEU A 76 2.73 3.59 -5.37
C LEU A 76 2.85 4.88 -4.53
N ALA A 77 2.07 5.92 -4.85
CA ALA A 77 2.04 7.16 -4.06
C ALA A 77 1.44 6.99 -2.65
N ALA A 78 0.64 5.95 -2.42
CA ALA A 78 0.00 5.63 -1.14
C ALA A 78 0.45 4.24 -0.63
N ILE A 79 1.69 3.85 -0.94
CA ILE A 79 2.20 2.49 -0.78
C ILE A 79 2.20 2.02 0.69
N GLY A 80 2.39 2.94 1.64
CA GLY A 80 2.36 2.64 3.07
C GLY A 80 0.98 2.81 3.69
N SER A 81 0.14 3.69 3.13
CA SER A 81 -1.09 4.15 3.80
C SER A 81 -2.39 3.50 3.33
N GLY A 82 -2.46 2.99 2.09
CA GLY A 82 -3.70 2.39 1.61
C GLY A 82 -3.76 1.98 0.13
N GLY A 83 -2.64 1.96 -0.58
CA GLY A 83 -2.63 1.72 -2.02
C GLY A 83 -2.83 0.27 -2.46
N VAL A 84 -2.85 -0.71 -1.56
CA VAL A 84 -2.80 -2.11 -1.98
C VAL A 84 -4.13 -2.56 -2.61
N TYR A 85 -4.05 -3.18 -3.78
CA TYR A 85 -5.13 -4.00 -4.34
C TYR A 85 -5.00 -5.42 -3.79
N SER A 86 -6.13 -6.13 -3.67
CA SER A 86 -6.17 -7.54 -3.27
C SER A 86 -7.50 -8.17 -3.73
N THR A 87 -7.75 -9.43 -3.34
CA THR A 87 -8.99 -10.15 -3.59
C THR A 87 -9.47 -10.88 -2.33
N PRO A 88 -10.75 -11.28 -2.25
CA PRO A 88 -11.22 -12.13 -1.15
C PRO A 88 -10.53 -13.49 -1.04
N GLY A 89 -9.87 -13.98 -2.10
CA GLY A 89 -9.11 -15.23 -2.05
C GLY A 89 -7.71 -15.09 -1.47
N ASP A 90 -7.16 -13.87 -1.49
CA ASP A 90 -5.84 -13.56 -0.94
C ASP A 90 -5.90 -13.14 0.54
N MET A 91 -7.06 -12.68 1.04
CA MET A 91 -7.28 -12.13 2.40
C MET A 91 -8.05 -13.07 3.31
#